data_AF-A0A3A5HN96-F1
#
_entry.id   AF-A0A3A5HN96-F1
#
_cell.length_a   1.000
_cell.length_b   1.000
_cell.length_c   1.000
_cell.angle_alpha   90.00
_cell.angle_beta   90.00
_cell.angle_gamma   90.00
#
_symmetry.space_group_name_H-M   'P 1'
#
loop_
_entity.id
_entity.type
_entity.pdbx_description
1 polymer ?
#
loop_
_entity_poly.entity_id
_entity_poly.type
_entity_poly.pdbx_seq_one_letter_code
_entity_poly.pdbx_strand_id
1 'polypeptide(L)' 'MVQEVFTGSLIYSHILPAILGFLSIIFLCNGIMDDNKIYTILGVVMFFSAGLLPFVILPIVLGV' A
#
# COMPACT_ATOMS: atom_id res chain seq x y z
N MET A 1 13.23 -18.71 11.70
CA MET A 1 13.40 -17.31 12.13
C MET A 1 14.04 -16.42 11.07
N VAL A 2 15.26 -16.66 10.57
CA VAL A 2 15.90 -15.74 9.58
C VAL A 2 15.19 -15.73 8.21
N GLN A 3 14.75 -16.89 7.70
CA GLN A 3 14.04 -16.98 6.42
C GLN A 3 12.66 -16.28 6.43
N GLU A 4 11.92 -16.37 7.53
CA GLU A 4 10.60 -15.71 7.65
C GLU A 4 10.72 -14.18 7.68
N VAL A 5 11.77 -13.63 8.28
CA VAL A 5 12.06 -12.19 8.26
C VAL A 5 12.41 -11.72 6.84
N PHE A 6 13.13 -12.54 6.07
CA PHE A 6 13.48 -12.23 4.69
C PHE A 6 12.25 -12.27 3.76
N THR A 7 11.39 -13.29 3.91
CA THR A 7 10.13 -13.39 3.16
C THR A 7 9.13 -12.29 3.57
N GLY A 8 9.00 -12.01 4.87
CA GLY A 8 8.13 -10.96 5.38
C GLY A 8 8.55 -9.57 4.90
N SER A 9 9.85 -9.24 4.97
CA SER A 9 10.34 -7.94 4.52
C SER A 9 10.12 -7.71 3.03
N LEU A 10 10.31 -8.71 2.17
CA LEU A 10 10.02 -8.61 0.73
C LEU A 10 8.52 -8.39 0.46
N ILE A 11 7.65 -9.13 1.14
CA ILE A 11 6.20 -9.01 0.95
C ILE A 11 5.71 -7.62 1.35
N TYR A 12 6.09 -7.13 2.53
CA TYR A 12 5.62 -5.84 3.06
C TYR A 12 6.30 -4.63 2.42
N SER A 13 7.52 -4.78 1.90
CA SER A 13 8.27 -3.65 1.31
C SER A 13 8.10 -3.51 -0.21
N HIS A 14 7.83 -4.61 -0.92
CA HIS A 14 7.81 -4.61 -2.39
C HIS A 14 6.45 -5.05 -2.94
N ILE A 15 5.91 -6.18 -2.51
CA ILE A 15 4.72 -6.78 -3.14
C ILE A 15 3.45 -6.03 -2.74
N LEU A 16 3.20 -5.87 -1.44
CA LEU A 16 2.02 -5.17 -0.91
C LEU A 16 1.95 -3.70 -1.37
N PRO A 17 3.03 -2.90 -1.23
CA PRO A 17 3.05 -1.52 -1.69
C PRO A 17 2.82 -1.39 -3.19
N ALA A 18 3.39 -2.29 -4.02
CA ALA A 18 3.19 -2.25 -5.46
C ALA A 18 1.74 -2.53 -5.87
N ILE A 19 1.09 -3.54 -5.27
CA ILE A 19 -0.31 -3.87 -5.57
C ILE A 19 -1.25 -2.77 -5.06
N LEU A 20 -1.03 -2.28 -3.84
CA LEU A 20 -1.82 -1.17 -3.28
C LEU A 20 -1.64 0.11 -4.11
N GLY A 21 -0.42 0.43 -4.51
CA GLY A 21 -0.12 1.55 -5.39
C GLY A 21 -0.85 1.42 -6.74
N PHE A 22 -0.80 0.24 -7.35
CA PHE A 22 -1.51 -0.02 -8.61
C PHE A 22 -3.03 0.15 -8.46
N LEU A 23 -3.63 -0.47 -7.45
CA LEU A 23 -5.07 -0.36 -7.19
C LEU A 23 -5.49 1.06 -6.86
N SER A 24 -4.67 1.81 -6.11
CA SER A 24 -4.94 3.19 -5.74
C SER A 24 -5.08 4.10 -6.96
N ILE A 25 -4.22 3.92 -7.96
CA ILE A 25 -4.26 4.68 -9.21
C ILE A 25 -5.53 4.34 -9.99
N ILE A 26 -5.92 3.05 -10.07
CA ILE A 26 -7.16 2.64 -10.74
C ILE A 26 -8.38 3.29 -10.07
N PHE A 27 -8.46 3.25 -8.73
CA PHE A 27 -9.57 3.88 -8.00
C PHE A 27 -9.60 5.40 -8.17
N LEU A 28 -8.43 6.03 -8.18
CA LEU A 28 -8.31 7.47 -8.38
C LEU A 28 -8.76 7.86 -9.80
N CYS A 29 -8.31 7.14 -10.83
CA CYS A 29 -8.71 7.36 -12.21
C CYS A 29 -10.21 7.11 -12.43
N ASN A 30 -10.74 5.98 -11.96
CA ASN A 30 -12.18 5.69 -12.05
C ASN A 30 -13.01 6.72 -11.30
N GLY A 31 -12.59 7.12 -10.09
CA GLY A 31 -13.31 8.13 -9.32
C GLY A 31 -13.36 9.49 -10.00
N ILE A 32 -12.26 9.92 -10.65
CA ILE A 32 -12.24 11.16 -11.43
C ILE A 32 -13.10 11.03 -12.70
N MET A 33 -13.03 9.90 -13.40
CA MET A 33 -13.76 9.67 -14.65
C MET A 33 -15.28 9.63 -14.43
N ASP A 34 -15.72 9.03 -13.32
CA ASP A 34 -17.14 8.90 -12.96
C ASP A 34 -17.67 10.06 -12.10
N ASP A 35 -16.87 11.12 -11.91
CA ASP A 35 -17.16 12.25 -10.98
C ASP A 35 -17.53 11.78 -9.55
N ASN A 36 -17.07 10.59 -9.18
CA ASN A 36 -17.38 9.93 -7.93
C ASN A 36 -16.29 10.19 -6.89
N LYS A 37 -16.55 11.24 -6.10
CA LYS A 37 -15.68 11.70 -5.02
C LYS A 37 -15.31 10.60 -4.01
N ILE A 38 -16.18 9.61 -3.79
CA ILE A 38 -15.91 8.51 -2.84
C ILE A 38 -14.76 7.64 -3.36
N TYR A 39 -14.80 7.26 -4.65
CA TYR A 39 -13.73 6.47 -5.24
C TYR A 39 -12.43 7.26 -5.39
N THR A 40 -12.50 8.56 -5.70
CA THR A 40 -11.32 9.42 -5.73
C THR A 40 -10.63 9.49 -4.37
N ILE A 41 -11.41 9.70 -3.30
CA ILE A 41 -10.88 9.74 -1.93
C ILE A 41 -10.30 8.38 -1.52
N LEU A 42 -10.97 7.28 -1.85
CA LEU A 42 -10.45 5.93 -1.60
C LEU A 42 -9.11 5.69 -2.30
N GLY A 43 -8.99 6.10 -3.57
CA GLY A 43 -7.73 6.04 -4.31
C GLY A 43 -6.62 6.84 -3.63
N VAL A 44 -6.90 8.08 -3.24
CA VAL A 44 -5.92 8.94 -2.53
C VAL A 44 -5.49 8.30 -1.21
N VAL A 45 -6.43 7.83 -0.38
CA VAL A 45 -6.11 7.20 0.90
C VAL A 45 -5.31 5.91 0.72
N MET A 46 -5.69 5.07 -0.25
CA MET A 46 -4.93 3.86 -0.56
C MET A 46 -3.52 4.16 -1.06
N PHE A 47 -3.33 5.23 -1.85
CA PHE A 47 -2.01 5.62 -2.36
C PHE A 47 -1.06 5.99 -1.22
N PHE A 48 -1.49 6.85 -0.30
CA PHE A 48 -0.68 7.20 0.86
C PHE A 48 -0.46 6.01 1.79
N SER A 49 -1.48 5.16 1.96
CA SER A 49 -1.36 3.93 2.75
C SER A 49 -0.34 2.98 2.14
N ALA A 50 -0.31 2.81 0.81
CA ALA A 50 0.67 1.96 0.12
C ALA A 50 2.11 2.40 0.42
N GLY A 51 2.36 3.71 0.43
CA GLY A 51 3.67 4.28 0.75
C GLY A 51 4.03 4.18 2.23
N LEU A 52 3.07 4.39 3.15
CA LEU A 52 3.29 4.37 4.59
C LEU A 52 3.39 2.96 5.19
N LEU A 53 2.69 1.99 4.61
CA LEU A 53 2.60 0.61 5.10
C LEU A 53 3.96 -0.06 5.40
N PRO A 54 4.99 0.02 4.54
CA PRO A 54 6.30 -0.54 4.88
C PRO A 54 6.96 0.17 6.07
N PHE A 55 6.83 1.50 6.18
CA PHE A 55 7.43 2.25 7.29
C PHE A 55 6.72 2.03 8.62
N VAL A 56 5.45 1.61 8.62
CA VAL A 56 4.70 1.30 9.83
C VAL A 56 4.89 -0.16 10.24
N ILE A 57 4.85 -1.09 9.28
CA ILE A 57 4.87 -2.54 9.57
C ILE A 57 6.29 -3.06 9.78
N LEU A 58 7.28 -2.62 9.00
CA LEU A 58 8.64 -3.15 9.12
C LEU A 58 9.26 -2.90 10.51
N PRO A 59 9.12 -1.73 11.16
CA PRO A 59 9.66 -1.53 12.51
C PRO A 59 8.98 -2.45 13.53
N ILE A 60 7.65 -2.63 13.43
CA ILE A 60 6.89 -3.52 14.32
C ILE A 60 7.34 -4.98 14.15
N VAL A 61 7.58 -5.43 12.92
CA VAL A 61 8.03 -6.80 12.62
C VAL A 61 9.51 -7.01 12.97
N LEU A 62 10.35 -5.99 12.82
CA LEU A 62 11.80 -6.05 13.11
C LEU A 62 12.13 -5.72 14.56
N GLY A 63 11.16 -5.25 15.36
CA GLY A 63 11.32 -4.97 16.79
C GLY A 63 12.20 -3.75 17.11
N VAL A 64 12.21 -2.75 16.22
CA VAL A 64 12.86 -1.44 16.43
C VAL A 64 11.81 -0.38 16.74
#